data_AF-A0A3P6RTR1-F1
#
_entry.id   AF-A0A3P6RTR1-F1
#
_cell.length_a   1.000
_cell.length_b   1.000
_cell.length_c   1.000
_cell.angle_alpha   90.00
_cell.angle_beta   90.00
_cell.angle_gamma   90.00
#
_symmetry.space_group_name_H-M   'P 1'
#
loop_
_entity.id
_entity.type
_entity.pdbx_description
1 polymer ?
#
loop_
_entity_poly.entity_id
_entity_poly.type
_entity_poly.pdbx_seq_one_letter_code
_entity_poly.pdbx_strand_id
1 'polypeptide(L)'
;MVGVQPQPKAPQKFVGNPSNDGRLGNQLFHLIIGYGIARKLNRTQYLPLAGSRKHAEKYLAYLHKIFPRLNQTYVLTKKGIKQRKVKFGGFWNYDDPLRLKNFSDQYLLLTASFMRNRRYFDDYLEDVREILQFSEEVKQNGSNVLRSLEKC
;
A
#
# COMPACT_ATOMS: atom_id res chain seq x y z
N MET A 1 -9.66 -10.78 15.56
CA MET A 1 -8.35 -10.85 16.26
C MET A 1 -7.32 -10.25 15.33
N VAL A 2 -6.68 -9.14 15.72
CA VAL A 2 -5.65 -8.48 14.89
C VAL A 2 -4.35 -9.21 15.14
N GLY A 3 -3.91 -10.02 14.17
CA GLY A 3 -2.63 -10.72 14.24
C GLY A 3 -1.48 -9.71 14.39
N VAL A 4 -0.70 -9.88 15.44
CA VAL A 4 0.52 -9.09 15.67
C VAL A 4 1.54 -9.53 14.63
N GLN A 5 1.83 -8.66 13.66
CA GLN A 5 2.92 -8.89 12.71
C GLN A 5 4.27 -8.79 13.45
N PRO A 6 5.25 -9.65 13.11
CA PRO A 6 6.55 -9.66 13.78
C PRO A 6 7.29 -8.33 13.61
N GLN A 7 7.86 -7.83 14.70
CA GLN A 7 8.61 -6.57 14.75
C GLN A 7 10.03 -6.76 14.15
N PRO A 8 10.51 -5.85 13.29
CA PRO A 8 11.85 -5.95 12.69
C PRO A 8 12.99 -5.55 13.65
N LYS A 9 14.14 -6.22 13.50
CA LYS A 9 15.36 -6.18 14.35
C LYS A 9 16.30 -4.97 14.15
N ALA A 10 15.91 -3.91 13.44
CA ALA A 10 16.65 -2.65 13.30
C ALA A 10 15.68 -1.47 13.40
N PRO A 11 16.11 -0.21 13.66
CA PRO A 11 15.21 0.94 13.55
C PRO A 11 14.80 1.10 12.09
N GLN A 12 13.73 0.41 11.72
CA GLN A 12 13.14 0.48 10.40
C GLN A 12 12.57 1.89 10.25
N LYS A 13 13.03 2.62 9.24
CA LYS A 13 12.47 3.91 8.88
C LYS A 13 11.21 3.67 8.06
N PHE A 14 10.19 4.48 8.31
CA PHE A 14 8.87 4.32 7.73
C PHE A 14 8.51 5.50 6.85
N VAL A 15 7.70 5.24 5.83
CA VAL A 15 7.05 6.25 4.99
C VAL A 15 5.59 5.87 4.80
N GLY A 16 4.70 6.84 4.95
CA GLY A 16 3.27 6.60 4.97
C GLY A 16 2.55 7.56 4.05
N ASN A 17 1.45 7.05 3.50
CA ASN A 17 0.55 7.80 2.65
C ASN A 17 -0.70 8.12 3.48
N PRO A 18 -1.38 9.24 3.24
CA PRO A 18 -2.68 9.45 3.86
C PRO A 18 -3.65 8.40 3.31
N SER A 19 -4.57 7.93 4.17
CA SER A 19 -5.69 7.13 3.70
C SER A 19 -6.46 7.95 2.67
N ASN A 20 -6.81 7.34 1.54
CA ASN A 20 -7.82 7.92 0.67
C ASN A 20 -9.20 7.42 1.10
N ASP A 21 -10.24 8.18 0.81
CA ASP A 21 -11.64 7.77 1.02
C ASP A 21 -12.22 7.08 -0.23
N GLY A 22 -11.35 6.67 -1.16
CA GLY A 22 -11.70 6.02 -2.42
C GLY A 22 -12.19 4.57 -2.26
N ARG A 23 -12.70 4.03 -3.38
CA ARG A 23 -13.14 2.64 -3.50
C ARG A 23 -11.95 1.68 -3.64
N LEU A 24 -12.22 0.36 -3.70
CA LEU A 24 -11.23 -0.71 -3.74
C LEU A 24 -10.02 -0.46 -4.66
N GLY A 25 -10.26 -0.08 -5.92
CA GLY A 25 -9.19 0.19 -6.89
C GLY A 25 -8.28 1.37 -6.48
N ASN A 26 -8.85 2.43 -5.91
CA ASN A 26 -8.06 3.56 -5.42
C ASN A 26 -7.24 3.17 -4.18
N GLN A 27 -7.79 2.34 -3.30
CA GLN A 27 -7.07 1.82 -2.14
C GLN A 27 -5.89 0.96 -2.60
N LEU A 28 -6.13 0.02 -3.51
CA LEU A 28 -5.10 -0.84 -4.08
C LEU A 28 -3.98 -0.03 -4.73
N PHE A 29 -4.35 0.95 -5.55
CA PHE A 29 -3.38 1.79 -6.24
C PHE A 29 -2.51 2.59 -5.26
N HIS A 30 -3.11 3.17 -4.22
CA HIS A 30 -2.36 3.87 -3.18
C HIS A 30 -1.43 2.95 -2.37
N LEU A 31 -1.83 1.69 -2.15
CA LEU A 31 -0.96 0.72 -1.49
C LEU A 31 0.26 0.42 -2.36
N ILE A 32 0.07 0.14 -3.65
CA ILE A 32 1.17 -0.17 -4.58
C ILE A 32 2.09 1.04 -4.80
N ILE A 33 1.56 2.25 -4.92
CA ILE A 33 2.37 3.46 -4.97
C ILE A 33 3.19 3.63 -3.69
N GLY A 34 2.57 3.43 -2.53
CA GLY A 34 3.29 3.50 -1.25
C GLY A 34 4.39 2.46 -1.14
N TYR A 35 4.17 1.26 -1.66
CA TYR A 35 5.18 0.22 -1.73
C TYR A 35 6.39 0.66 -2.56
N GLY A 36 6.17 1.14 -3.78
CA GLY A 36 7.25 1.59 -4.66
C GLY A 36 8.04 2.78 -4.09
N ILE A 37 7.36 3.75 -3.47
CA ILE A 37 8.00 4.86 -2.76
C ILE A 37 8.85 4.34 -1.59
N ALA A 38 8.31 3.41 -0.78
CA ALA A 38 9.00 2.84 0.36
C ALA A 38 10.25 2.06 -0.07
N ARG A 39 10.15 1.24 -1.11
CA ARG A 39 11.27 0.50 -1.71
C ARG A 39 12.36 1.45 -2.19
N LYS A 40 12.00 2.49 -2.95
CA LYS A 40 12.96 3.47 -3.48
C LYS A 40 13.68 4.26 -2.38
N LEU A 41 13.03 4.46 -1.22
CA LEU A 41 13.61 5.13 -0.06
C LEU A 41 14.34 4.21 0.93
N ASN A 42 14.37 2.90 0.67
CA ASN A 42 14.79 1.89 1.65
C ASN A 42 14.09 2.07 3.01
N ARG A 43 12.77 2.27 2.95
CA ARG A 43 11.87 2.43 4.09
C ARG A 43 10.77 1.38 4.02
N THR A 44 10.01 1.27 5.10
CA THR A 44 8.81 0.42 5.16
C THR A 44 7.56 1.26 5.04
N GLN A 45 6.63 0.81 4.21
CA GLN A 45 5.35 1.47 4.07
C GLN A 45 4.55 1.32 5.37
N TYR A 46 3.97 2.42 5.85
CA TYR A 46 3.00 2.36 6.93
C TYR A 46 1.68 3.05 6.57
N LEU A 47 0.59 2.57 7.17
CA LEU A 47 -0.74 3.15 7.02
C LEU A 47 -1.15 3.85 8.32
N PRO A 48 -1.30 5.19 8.32
CA PRO A 48 -1.76 5.93 9.48
C PRO A 48 -3.26 5.68 9.71
N LEU A 49 -3.61 4.96 10.78
CA LEU A 49 -5.00 4.67 11.16
C LEU A 49 -5.71 5.84 11.89
N ALA A 50 -5.57 7.07 11.37
CA ALA A 50 -6.23 8.25 11.92
C ALA A 50 -7.47 8.62 11.06
N GLY A 51 -8.60 8.93 11.71
CA GLY A 51 -9.77 9.57 11.09
C GLY A 51 -10.77 8.66 10.36
N SER A 52 -10.35 7.87 9.38
CA SER A 52 -11.25 7.11 8.46
C SER A 52 -11.21 5.59 8.64
N ARG A 53 -10.89 5.15 9.86
CA ARG A 53 -10.50 3.78 10.20
C ARG A 53 -11.45 2.70 9.66
N LYS A 54 -12.76 2.86 9.80
CA LYS A 54 -13.74 1.84 9.36
C LYS A 54 -13.79 1.64 7.84
N HIS A 55 -13.69 2.72 7.05
CA HIS A 55 -13.77 2.64 5.59
C HIS A 55 -12.50 2.02 5.01
N ALA A 56 -11.34 2.48 5.47
CA ALA A 56 -10.05 1.92 5.08
C ALA A 56 -9.94 0.45 5.51
N GLU A 57 -10.28 0.10 6.76
CA GLU A 57 -10.25 -1.28 7.25
C GLU A 57 -11.14 -2.22 6.44
N LYS A 58 -12.33 -1.77 6.02
CA LYS A 58 -13.23 -2.55 5.15
C LYS A 58 -12.53 -2.93 3.84
N TYR A 59 -11.91 -1.97 3.16
CA TYR A 59 -11.23 -2.27 1.90
C TYR A 59 -9.92 -3.04 2.09
N LEU A 60 -9.18 -2.79 3.17
CA LEU A 60 -8.01 -3.59 3.50
C LEU A 60 -8.40 -5.06 3.75
N ALA A 61 -9.54 -5.33 4.38
CA ALA A 61 -10.06 -6.69 4.54
C ALA A 61 -10.41 -7.34 3.20
N TYR A 62 -11.07 -6.62 2.28
CA TYR A 62 -11.33 -7.13 0.93
C TYR A 62 -10.04 -7.40 0.17
N LEU A 63 -9.10 -6.46 0.17
CA LEU A 63 -7.82 -6.61 -0.52
C LEU A 63 -7.01 -7.76 0.05
N HIS A 64 -7.03 -7.99 1.36
CA HIS A 64 -6.38 -9.14 1.98
C HIS A 64 -6.99 -10.46 1.50
N LYS A 65 -8.32 -10.53 1.36
CA LYS A 65 -8.99 -11.72 0.81
C LYS A 65 -8.63 -11.97 -0.65
N ILE A 66 -8.51 -10.90 -1.45
CA ILE A 66 -8.26 -10.99 -2.89
C ILE A 66 -6.76 -11.24 -3.17
N PHE A 67 -5.88 -10.49 -2.53
CA PHE A 67 -4.42 -10.47 -2.72
C PHE A 67 -3.71 -10.72 -1.38
N PRO A 68 -3.58 -11.99 -0.94
CA PRO A 68 -3.11 -12.30 0.41
C PRO A 68 -1.69 -11.79 0.68
N ARG A 69 -0.81 -11.75 -0.33
CA ARG A 69 0.57 -11.28 -0.20
C ARG A 69 0.69 -9.76 0.00
N LEU A 70 -0.33 -8.99 -0.39
CA LEU A 70 -0.35 -7.53 -0.21
C LEU A 70 -0.25 -7.12 1.26
N ASN A 71 -0.74 -7.94 2.20
CA ASN A 71 -0.66 -7.62 3.63
C ASN A 71 0.79 -7.62 4.19
N GLN A 72 1.76 -8.16 3.43
CA GLN A 72 3.16 -8.26 3.82
C GLN A 72 3.95 -7.00 3.46
N THR A 73 3.35 -6.08 2.68
CA THR A 73 4.07 -4.94 2.09
C THR A 73 3.99 -3.68 2.94
N TYR A 74 3.14 -3.66 3.96
CA TYR A 74 2.91 -2.50 4.82
C TYR A 74 2.65 -2.90 6.28
N VAL A 75 2.85 -1.94 7.18
CA VAL A 75 2.49 -2.07 8.60
C VAL A 75 1.39 -1.09 8.99
N LEU A 76 0.56 -1.48 9.96
CA LEU A 76 -0.45 -0.59 10.55
C LEU A 76 0.13 0.10 11.78
N THR A 77 0.13 1.44 11.81
CA THR A 77 0.67 2.18 12.97
C THR A 77 -0.40 2.52 14.00
N LYS A 78 0.02 2.54 15.27
CA LYS A 78 -0.81 3.02 16.39
C LYS A 78 -1.11 4.52 16.23
N LYS A 79 -2.19 4.99 16.86
CA LYS A 79 -2.49 6.43 16.96
C LYS A 79 -1.36 7.14 17.74
N GLY A 80 -1.08 8.39 17.38
CA GLY A 80 -0.17 9.25 18.15
C GLY A 80 1.32 9.12 17.82
N ILE A 81 1.70 8.42 16.74
CA ILE A 81 3.10 8.40 16.30
C ILE A 81 3.57 9.81 15.91
N LYS A 82 4.76 10.20 16.36
CA LYS A 82 5.41 11.43 15.92
C LYS A 82 5.90 11.23 14.48
N GLN A 83 5.30 11.93 13.54
CA GLN A 83 5.58 11.82 12.12
C GLN A 83 5.85 13.19 11.53
N ARG A 84 6.88 13.29 10.69
CA ARG A 84 7.16 14.51 9.94
C ARG A 84 6.29 14.53 8.70
N LYS A 85 5.43 15.55 8.59
CA LYS A 85 4.63 15.78 7.38
C LYS A 85 5.52 16.37 6.29
N VAL A 86 5.46 15.81 5.10
CA VAL A 86 6.23 16.26 3.95
C VAL A 86 5.32 16.41 2.75
N LYS A 87 5.32 17.60 2.13
CA LYS A 87 4.64 17.82 0.85
C LYS A 87 5.30 16.93 -0.19
N PHE A 88 4.50 16.12 -0.88
CA PHE A 88 4.97 15.17 -1.88
C PHE A 88 3.91 14.98 -2.96
N GLY A 89 4.33 14.75 -4.20
CA GLY A 89 3.46 14.40 -5.32
C GLY A 89 2.48 15.50 -5.77
N GLY A 90 1.70 15.16 -6.79
CA GLY A 90 0.61 15.94 -7.33
C GLY A 90 -0.49 15.03 -7.89
N PHE A 91 -1.46 15.58 -8.62
CA PHE A 91 -2.54 14.78 -9.22
C PHE A 91 -2.01 13.78 -10.26
N TRP A 92 -1.21 14.28 -11.21
CA TRP A 92 -0.65 13.50 -12.33
C TRP A 92 0.88 13.52 -12.39
N ASN A 93 1.50 14.46 -11.68
CA ASN A 93 2.95 14.68 -11.76
C ASN A 93 3.71 13.61 -10.96
N TYR A 94 4.78 13.11 -11.58
CA TYR A 94 5.77 12.31 -10.89
C TYR A 94 6.68 13.22 -10.06
N ASP A 95 6.85 12.87 -8.80
CA ASP A 95 7.75 13.55 -7.86
C ASP A 95 8.74 12.50 -7.35
N ASP A 96 10.03 12.63 -7.66
CA ASP A 96 11.00 11.56 -7.37
C ASP A 96 11.13 11.32 -5.85
N PRO A 97 10.80 10.11 -5.35
CA PRO A 97 10.97 9.76 -3.94
C PRO A 97 12.37 10.08 -3.40
N LEU A 98 13.43 9.96 -4.21
CA LEU A 98 14.82 10.13 -3.75
C LEU A 98 15.14 11.53 -3.23
N ARG A 99 14.34 12.56 -3.54
CA ARG A 99 14.50 13.88 -2.90
C ARG A 99 14.26 13.84 -1.38
N LEU A 100 13.62 12.78 -0.89
CA LEU A 100 13.39 12.55 0.54
C LEU A 100 14.48 11.71 1.21
N LYS A 101 15.52 11.27 0.50
CA LYS A 101 16.57 10.36 1.02
C LYS A 101 17.31 10.90 2.25
N ASN A 102 17.49 12.22 2.32
CA ASN A 102 18.21 12.89 3.40
C ASN A 102 17.35 13.15 4.65
N PHE A 103 16.05 12.83 4.61
CA PHE A 103 15.21 12.96 5.78
C PHE A 103 15.58 11.84 6.77
N SER A 104 16.06 12.21 7.95
CA SER A 104 16.48 11.26 8.98
C SER A 104 15.33 10.77 9.86
N ASP A 105 14.17 11.45 9.82
CA ASP A 105 12.99 11.14 10.62
C ASP A 105 12.56 9.67 10.48
N GLN A 106 12.19 9.06 11.62
CA GLN A 106 11.74 7.67 11.65
C GLN A 106 10.43 7.48 10.88
N TYR A 107 9.48 8.41 10.99
CA TYR A 107 8.19 8.35 10.27
C TYR A 107 8.03 9.59 9.40
N LEU A 108 7.93 9.37 8.09
CA LEU A 108 7.54 10.39 7.12
C LEU A 108 6.08 10.20 6.72
N LEU A 109 5.24 11.21 6.90
CA LEU A 109 3.89 11.23 6.36
C LEU A 109 3.86 12.11 5.11
N LEU A 110 3.65 11.49 3.95
CA LEU A 110 3.43 12.21 2.70
C LEU A 110 2.06 12.89 2.77
N THR A 111 1.97 14.18 2.45
CA THR A 111 0.72 14.95 2.51
C THR A 111 0.01 15.07 1.16
N ALA A 112 0.36 14.21 0.20
CA ALA A 112 -0.17 14.22 -1.15
C ALA A 112 -1.65 13.81 -1.18
N SER A 113 -2.45 14.42 -2.05
CA SER A 113 -3.87 14.12 -2.15
C SER A 113 -4.20 12.93 -3.07
N PHE A 114 -3.42 12.66 -4.13
CA PHE A 114 -3.82 11.64 -5.12
C PHE A 114 -2.70 10.78 -5.74
N MET A 115 -1.44 11.25 -5.83
CA MET A 115 -0.25 10.49 -6.27
C MET A 115 -0.47 9.51 -7.46
N ARG A 116 -1.24 9.85 -8.50
CA ARG A 116 -1.76 8.84 -9.44
C ARG A 116 -0.80 8.37 -10.54
N ASN A 117 0.51 8.52 -10.36
CA ASN A 117 1.47 8.28 -11.44
C ASN A 117 2.07 6.86 -11.35
N ARG A 118 1.99 6.07 -12.43
CA ARG A 118 2.54 4.71 -12.45
C ARG A 118 4.05 4.62 -12.23
N ARG A 119 4.80 5.69 -12.52
CA ARG A 119 6.26 5.76 -12.34
C ARG A 119 6.71 5.53 -10.90
N TYR A 120 5.82 5.58 -9.91
CA TYR A 120 6.15 5.21 -8.54
C TYR A 120 6.46 3.72 -8.36
N PHE A 121 6.01 2.86 -9.27
CA PHE A 121 6.20 1.41 -9.17
C PHE A 121 6.66 0.76 -10.48
N ASP A 122 6.98 1.54 -11.53
CA ASP A 122 7.49 1.01 -12.81
C ASP A 122 8.76 0.15 -12.61
N ASP A 123 9.69 0.59 -11.75
CA ASP A 123 10.93 -0.13 -11.43
C ASP A 123 10.69 -1.40 -10.59
N TYR A 124 9.47 -1.59 -10.09
CA TYR A 124 9.10 -2.68 -9.18
C TYR A 124 7.91 -3.50 -9.72
N LEU A 125 7.66 -3.47 -11.04
CA LEU A 125 6.49 -4.14 -11.62
C LEU A 125 6.45 -5.65 -11.37
N GLU A 126 7.61 -6.32 -11.35
CA GLU A 126 7.66 -7.76 -11.02
C GLU A 126 7.27 -8.01 -9.56
N ASP A 127 7.78 -7.18 -8.62
CA ASP A 127 7.35 -7.23 -7.22
C ASP A 127 5.82 -7.02 -7.12
N VAL A 128 5.27 -6.06 -7.86
CA VAL A 128 3.82 -5.79 -7.89
C VAL A 128 3.03 -6.99 -8.40
N ARG A 129 3.49 -7.69 -9.44
CA ARG A 129 2.83 -8.90 -9.95
C ARG A 129 2.82 -10.02 -8.91
N GLU A 130 3.93 -10.22 -8.22
CA GLU A 130 4.03 -11.20 -7.13
C GLU A 130 3.12 -10.85 -5.95
N ILE A 131 3.09 -9.56 -5.57
CA ILE A 131 2.24 -9.05 -4.50
C ILE A 131 0.75 -9.20 -4.83
N LEU A 132 0.37 -8.99 -6.10
CA LEU A 132 -1.01 -9.01 -6.57
C LEU A 132 -1.47 -10.35 -7.13
N GLN A 133 -0.83 -11.45 -6.73
CA GLN A 133 -1.38 -12.78 -7.00
C GLN A 133 -2.69 -12.98 -6.25
N PHE A 134 -3.71 -13.45 -6.98
CA PHE A 134 -5.00 -13.79 -6.39
C PHE A 134 -4.87 -14.92 -5.36
N SER A 135 -5.72 -14.89 -4.33
CA SER A 135 -5.89 -16.03 -3.43
C SER A 135 -6.43 -17.25 -4.18
N GLU A 136 -6.15 -18.45 -3.65
CA GLU A 136 -6.65 -19.70 -4.22
C GLU A 136 -8.18 -19.75 -4.29
N GLU A 137 -8.87 -19.19 -3.30
CA GLU A 137 -10.34 -19.05 -3.32
C GLU A 137 -10.81 -18.23 -4.53
N VAL A 138 -10.17 -17.08 -4.80
CA VAL A 138 -10.51 -16.22 -5.94
C VAL A 138 -10.19 -16.89 -7.26
N LYS A 139 -9.03 -17.57 -7.36
CA LYS A 139 -8.65 -18.34 -8.56
C LYS A 139 -9.66 -19.46 -8.85
N GLN A 140 -10.07 -20.21 -7.83
CA GLN A 140 -11.04 -21.30 -7.97
C GLN A 140 -12.40 -20.78 -8.42
N ASN A 141 -12.89 -19.71 -7.79
CA ASN A 141 -14.16 -19.09 -8.14
C ASN A 141 -14.13 -18.55 -9.58
N GLY A 142 -13.05 -17.87 -9.97
CA GLY A 142 -12.85 -17.39 -11.33
C GLY A 142 -12.84 -18.54 -12.35
N SER A 143 -12.12 -19.62 -12.05
CA SER A 143 -12.07 -20.80 -12.92
C SER A 143 -13.43 -21.47 -13.11
N ASN A 144 -14.29 -21.47 -12.09
CA ASN A 144 -15.66 -21.98 -12.21
C ASN A 144 -16.51 -21.12 -13.15
N VAL A 145 -16.39 -19.80 -13.06
CA VAL A 145 -17.08 -18.87 -13.95
C VAL A 145 -16.63 -19.06 -15.40
N LEU A 146 -15.32 -19.11 -15.65
CA LEU A 146 -14.77 -19.31 -17.00
C LEU A 146 -15.27 -20.62 -17.62
N ARG A 147 -15.20 -21.73 -16.88
CA ARG A 147 -15.72 -23.04 -17.33
C ARG A 147 -17.23 -23.03 -17.62
N SER A 148 -17.99 -22.17 -16.96
CA SER A 148 -19.43 -22.04 -17.23
C SER A 148 -19.72 -21.32 -18.54
N LEU A 149 -18.82 -20.41 -18.97
CA LEU A 149 -18.94 -19.65 -20.21
C LEU A 149 -18.48 -20.46 -21.44
N GLU A 150 -17.54 -21.39 -21.26
CA GLU A 150 -17.07 -22.31 -22.33
C GLU A 150 -18.09 -23.39 -22.70
N LYS A 151 -19.14 -23.56 -21.89
CA LYS A 151 -20.23 -24.54 -22.14
C LYS A 151 -21.42 -23.94 -22.89
N CYS A 152 -21.33 -22.67 -23.30
CA CYS A 152 -22.28 -21.98 -24.16
C CYS A 152 -21.74 -21.88 -25.60
#